data_AF-A0A2N2T317-F1
#
_entry.id   AF-A0A2N2T317-F1
#
_cell.length_a   1.000
_cell.length_b   1.000
_cell.length_c   1.000
_cell.angle_alpha   90.00
_cell.angle_beta   90.00
_cell.angle_gamma   90.00
#
_symmetry.space_group_name_H-M   'P 1'
#
loop_
_entity.id
_entity.type
_entity.pdbx_description
1 polymer ?
#
loop_
_entity_poly.entity_id
_entity_poly.type
_entity_poly.pdbx_seq_one_letter_code
_entity_poly.pdbx_strand_id
1 'polypeptide(L)'
;MAKPDRLLITCEHGGNRIPARYRPLFAGFEALLQSHRGYDPGALALARDMAKELAASLFVSTTSRLLIDLNRSISHPRLYSEATRNAPASVRRDIRENHYLPYRSKVEAHIADAIAHGSRV
;
A
#
# COMPACT_ATOMS: atom_id res chain seq x y z
N MET A 1 13.57 27.68 -18.15
CA MET A 1 13.77 27.37 -16.72
C MET A 1 13.53 25.88 -16.52
N ALA A 2 14.41 25.18 -15.81
CA ALA A 2 14.17 23.77 -15.44
C ALA A 2 12.93 23.71 -14.54
N LYS A 3 12.02 22.76 -14.82
CA LYS A 3 10.85 22.55 -13.95
C LYS A 3 11.31 22.00 -12.60
N PRO A 4 10.67 22.40 -11.49
CA PRO A 4 11.09 22.00 -10.15
C PRO A 4 10.89 20.49 -9.94
N ASP A 5 11.70 19.92 -9.05
CA ASP A 5 11.51 18.57 -8.57
C ASP A 5 10.18 18.46 -7.81
N ARG A 6 9.46 17.36 -8.02
CA ARG A 6 8.23 17.04 -7.30
C ARG A 6 8.48 15.84 -6.40
N LEU A 7 8.40 16.07 -5.10
CA LEU A 7 8.48 14.99 -4.13
C LEU A 7 7.15 14.26 -4.05
N LEU A 8 7.23 12.93 -3.98
CA LEU A 8 6.11 12.03 -3.75
C LEU A 8 6.47 11.10 -2.60
N ILE A 9 5.54 10.93 -1.67
CA ILE A 9 5.68 10.02 -0.53
C ILE A 9 4.61 8.94 -0.63
N THR A 10 5.03 7.69 -0.51
CA THR A 10 4.13 6.54 -0.35
C THR A 10 4.25 5.95 1.05
N CYS A 11 3.14 5.41 1.56
CA CYS A 11 3.09 4.67 2.81
C CYS A 11 2.14 3.46 2.63
N GLU A 12 2.71 2.37 2.12
CA GLU A 12 1.99 1.13 1.81
C GLU A 12 1.49 0.39 3.06
N HIS A 13 2.22 0.54 4.17
CA HIS A 13 2.02 -0.22 5.42
C HIS A 13 1.54 0.67 6.58
N GLY A 14 0.78 1.73 6.27
CA GLY A 14 0.34 2.74 7.23
C GLY A 14 -0.75 2.30 8.21
N GLY A 15 -1.27 1.08 8.11
CA GLY A 15 -2.25 0.56 9.05
C GLY A 15 -2.48 -0.94 8.91
N ASN A 16 -3.20 -1.50 9.88
CA ASN A 16 -3.45 -2.94 10.00
C ASN A 16 -4.92 -3.33 9.80
N ARG A 17 -5.72 -2.50 9.14
CA ARG A 17 -7.15 -2.79 8.96
C ARG A 17 -7.35 -3.91 7.94
N ILE A 18 -8.31 -4.79 8.22
CA ILE A 18 -8.79 -5.79 7.26
C ILE A 18 -10.21 -5.41 6.81
N PRO A 19 -10.45 -5.22 5.49
CA PRO A 19 -11.78 -4.98 4.95
C PRO A 19 -12.76 -6.09 5.38
N ALA A 20 -14.00 -5.71 5.69
CA ALA A 20 -14.98 -6.59 6.33
C ALA A 20 -15.13 -7.95 5.63
N ARG A 21 -15.17 -7.94 4.29
CA ARG A 21 -15.29 -9.13 3.43
C ARG A 21 -14.19 -10.19 3.66
N TYR A 22 -12.99 -9.77 4.07
CA TYR A 22 -11.84 -10.69 4.23
C TYR A 22 -11.55 -11.06 5.67
N ARG A 23 -12.20 -10.42 6.65
CA ARG A 23 -11.97 -10.69 8.08
C ARG A 23 -12.04 -12.18 8.46
N PRO A 24 -12.92 -13.01 7.89
CA PRO A 24 -12.93 -14.45 8.19
C PRO A 24 -11.61 -15.17 7.88
N LEU A 25 -10.81 -14.67 6.93
CA LEU A 25 -9.48 -15.24 6.61
C LEU A 25 -8.43 -14.97 7.69
N PHE A 26 -8.72 -14.09 8.65
CA PHE A 26 -7.78 -13.62 9.66
C PHE A 26 -8.06 -14.17 11.06
N ALA A 27 -8.98 -15.13 11.19
CA ALA A 27 -9.16 -15.87 12.44
C ALA A 27 -7.84 -16.57 12.81
N GLY A 28 -7.29 -16.24 13.99
CA GLY A 28 -5.98 -16.74 14.45
C GLY A 28 -4.78 -15.89 14.02
N PHE A 29 -4.99 -14.79 13.29
CA PHE A 29 -3.94 -13.84 12.88
C PHE A 29 -4.01 -12.50 13.62
N GLU A 30 -4.82 -12.38 14.66
CA GLU A 30 -5.08 -11.12 15.38
C GLU A 30 -3.80 -10.53 15.98
N ALA A 31 -2.98 -11.36 16.62
CA ALA A 31 -1.70 -10.94 17.20
C ALA A 31 -0.73 -10.41 16.12
N LEU A 32 -0.77 -11.02 14.93
CA LEU A 32 0.07 -10.61 13.81
C LEU A 32 -0.37 -9.28 13.22
N LEU A 33 -1.68 -9.06 13.10
CA LEU A 33 -2.27 -7.79 12.68
C LEU A 33 -1.85 -6.64 13.61
N GLN A 34 -1.75 -6.88 14.92
CA GLN A 34 -1.33 -5.86 15.90
C GLN A 34 0.21 -5.69 16.01
N SER A 35 0.99 -6.46 15.26
CA SER A 35 2.46 -6.42 15.30
C SER A 35 3.05 -5.69 14.10
N HIS A 36 4.37 -5.50 14.10
CA HIS A 36 5.13 -5.00 12.95
C HIS A 36 5.01 -5.89 11.69
N ARG A 37 4.49 -7.13 11.83
CA ARG A 37 4.16 -7.97 10.67
C ARG A 37 2.88 -7.52 9.97
N GLY A 38 1.97 -6.84 10.69
CA GLY A 38 0.68 -6.37 10.18
C GLY A 38 0.75 -5.02 9.48
N TYR A 39 1.62 -4.14 9.96
CA TYR A 39 1.79 -2.75 9.50
C TYR A 39 3.09 -2.19 10.07
N ASP A 40 3.45 -0.98 9.69
CA ASP A 40 4.64 -0.30 10.20
C ASP A 40 4.19 0.76 11.24
N PRO A 41 4.35 0.50 12.56
CA PRO A 41 3.90 1.43 13.59
C PRO A 41 4.59 2.79 13.46
N GLY A 42 3.80 3.87 13.45
CA GLY A 42 4.29 5.24 13.31
C GLY A 42 4.57 5.69 11.88
N ALA A 43 4.67 4.78 10.90
CA ALA A 43 5.01 5.15 9.52
C ALA A 43 4.01 6.11 8.88
N LEU A 44 2.71 5.93 9.12
CA LEU A 44 1.68 6.83 8.60
C LEU A 44 1.77 8.24 9.19
N ALA A 45 2.10 8.36 10.48
CA ALA A 45 2.26 9.66 11.12
C ALA A 45 3.47 10.39 10.52
N LEU A 46 4.61 9.71 10.45
CA LEU A 46 5.82 10.25 9.84
C LEU A 46 5.62 10.63 8.37
N ALA A 47 4.94 9.79 7.57
CA ALA A 47 4.69 10.08 6.17
C ALA A 47 3.80 11.32 5.98
N ARG A 48 2.84 11.55 6.88
CA ARG A 48 2.01 12.77 6.88
C ARG A 48 2.83 14.01 7.22
N ASP A 49 3.67 13.93 8.25
CA ASP A 49 4.52 15.02 8.67
C ASP A 49 5.52 15.38 7.57
N MET A 50 6.20 14.39 7.00
CA MET A 50 7.11 14.59 5.87
C MET A 50 6.41 15.20 4.65
N ALA A 51 5.21 14.71 4.30
CA ALA A 51 4.48 15.24 3.14
C ALA A 51 4.08 16.70 3.33
N LYS A 52 3.71 17.07 4.55
CA LYS A 52 3.40 18.46 4.91
C LYS A 52 4.64 19.35 4.82
N GLU A 53 5.73 18.96 5.47
CA GLU A 53 6.97 19.76 5.51
C GLU A 53 7.62 19.90 4.13
N LEU A 54 7.52 18.88 3.29
CA LEU A 54 8.11 18.85 1.94
C LEU A 54 7.16 19.34 0.85
N ALA A 55 5.93 19.72 1.19
CA ALA A 55 4.85 20.01 0.24
C ALA A 55 4.69 18.91 -0.83
N ALA A 56 4.82 17.64 -0.43
CA ALA A 56 4.83 16.48 -1.29
C ALA A 56 3.43 15.85 -1.43
N SER A 57 3.16 15.25 -2.58
CA SER A 57 1.98 14.39 -2.74
C SER A 57 2.12 13.15 -1.85
N LEU A 58 1.04 12.77 -1.16
CA LEU A 58 1.04 11.64 -0.23
C LEU A 58 0.02 10.57 -0.63
N PHE A 59 0.48 9.34 -0.77
CA PHE A 59 -0.35 8.16 -1.02
C PHE A 59 -0.18 7.17 0.12
N VAL A 60 -1.29 6.75 0.73
CA VAL A 60 -1.26 5.88 1.90
C VAL A 60 -2.25 4.73 1.79
N SER A 61 -1.92 3.61 2.41
CA SER A 61 -2.85 2.53 2.70
C SER A 61 -2.93 2.31 4.20
N THR A 62 -4.15 2.16 4.71
CA THR A 62 -4.40 1.72 6.09
C THR A 62 -4.76 0.24 6.18
N THR A 63 -4.77 -0.45 5.04
CA THR A 63 -5.03 -1.89 4.95
C THR A 63 -3.76 -2.64 5.31
N SER A 64 -3.88 -3.68 6.14
CA SER A 64 -2.72 -4.48 6.55
C SER A 64 -2.01 -5.08 5.35
N ARG A 65 -0.67 -5.07 5.39
CA ARG A 65 0.18 -5.81 4.45
C ARG A 65 -0.07 -7.31 4.44
N LEU A 66 -0.72 -7.84 5.48
CA LEU A 66 -1.11 -9.25 5.56
C LEU A 66 -2.28 -9.58 4.62
N LEU A 67 -3.07 -8.61 4.16
CA LEU A 67 -4.08 -8.87 3.11
C LEU A 67 -3.38 -9.15 1.77
N ILE A 68 -2.59 -8.18 1.33
CA ILE A 68 -1.70 -8.22 0.17
C ILE A 68 -0.64 -7.14 0.36
N ASP A 69 0.64 -7.45 0.14
CA ASP A 69 1.72 -6.48 0.34
C ASP A 69 1.84 -5.57 -0.89
N LEU A 70 1.46 -4.29 -0.74
CA LEU A 70 1.51 -3.30 -1.82
C LEU A 70 2.94 -2.95 -2.25
N ASN A 71 3.95 -3.21 -1.40
CA ASN A 71 5.37 -2.97 -1.63
C ASN A 71 6.11 -4.23 -2.11
N ARG A 72 5.39 -5.13 -2.79
CA ARG A 72 5.95 -6.31 -3.46
C ARG A 72 5.49 -6.35 -4.91
N SER A 73 6.33 -6.91 -5.78
CA SER A 73 5.96 -7.12 -7.19
C SER A 73 4.88 -8.21 -7.30
N ILE A 74 4.15 -8.21 -8.43
CA ILE A 74 3.04 -9.14 -8.65
C ILE A 74 3.48 -10.62 -8.64
N SER A 75 4.74 -10.89 -9.02
CA SER A 75 5.34 -12.23 -9.04
C SER A 75 6.02 -12.61 -7.73
N HIS A 76 6.05 -11.72 -6.72
CA HIS A 76 6.78 -11.98 -5.49
C HIS A 76 6.12 -13.14 -4.70
N PRO A 77 6.89 -14.14 -4.24
CA PRO A 77 6.34 -15.34 -3.60
C PRO A 77 5.62 -15.08 -2.27
N ARG A 78 5.89 -13.91 -1.66
CA ARG A 78 5.25 -13.42 -0.44
C ARG A 78 4.34 -12.19 -0.68
N LEU A 79 3.81 -12.04 -1.89
CA LEU A 79 2.82 -10.99 -2.19
C LEU A 79 1.56 -11.16 -1.32
N TYR A 80 1.06 -12.39 -1.22
CA TYR A 80 0.02 -12.79 -0.28
C TYR A 80 0.67 -13.36 0.97
N SER A 81 0.13 -13.01 2.14
CA SER A 81 0.64 -13.50 3.42
C SER A 81 0.18 -14.93 3.71
N GLU A 82 0.64 -15.50 4.81
CA GLU A 82 0.12 -16.74 5.40
C GLU A 82 -1.41 -16.76 5.56
N ALA A 83 -2.07 -15.62 5.84
CA ALA A 83 -3.52 -15.55 5.97
C ALA A 83 -4.27 -15.64 4.62
N THR A 84 -3.68 -15.13 3.53
CA THR A 84 -4.38 -14.98 2.25
C THR A 84 -3.83 -15.85 1.12
N ARG A 85 -2.63 -16.43 1.25
CA ARG A 85 -2.00 -17.18 0.16
C ARG A 85 -2.74 -18.46 -0.21
N ASN A 86 -3.40 -19.09 0.75
CA ASN A 86 -4.16 -20.33 0.57
C ASN A 86 -5.64 -20.07 0.28
N ALA A 87 -6.07 -18.80 0.23
CA ALA A 87 -7.44 -18.46 -0.15
C ALA A 87 -7.72 -18.86 -1.61
N PRO A 88 -8.98 -19.14 -1.98
CA PRO A 88 -9.36 -19.45 -3.35
C PRO A 88 -8.83 -18.42 -4.35
N ALA A 89 -8.48 -18.87 -5.56
CA ALA A 89 -7.93 -17.99 -6.58
C ALA A 89 -8.85 -16.79 -6.92
N SER A 90 -10.17 -16.98 -6.85
CA SER A 90 -11.16 -15.92 -7.00
C SER A 90 -11.05 -14.85 -5.91
N VAL A 91 -10.84 -15.25 -4.66
CA VAL A 91 -10.65 -14.33 -3.52
C VAL A 91 -9.34 -13.57 -3.64
N ARG A 92 -8.25 -14.25 -4.00
CA ARG A 92 -6.95 -13.60 -4.23
C ARG A 92 -7.02 -12.59 -5.38
N ARG A 93 -7.68 -12.95 -6.48
CA ARG A 93 -7.94 -12.04 -7.61
C ARG A 93 -8.73 -10.81 -7.17
N ASP A 94 -9.79 -11.01 -6.39
CA ASP A 94 -10.63 -9.94 -5.85
C ASP A 94 -9.83 -9.00 -4.92
N ILE A 95 -9.00 -9.53 -4.03
CA ILE A 95 -8.08 -8.73 -3.20
C ILE A 95 -7.15 -7.88 -4.09
N ARG A 96 -6.56 -8.50 -5.12
CA ARG A 96 -5.65 -7.81 -6.05
C ARG A 96 -6.34 -6.67 -6.78
N GLU A 97 -7.53 -6.93 -7.31
CA GLU A 97 -8.29 -5.97 -8.13
C GLU A 97 -8.83 -4.80 -7.32
N ASN A 98 -9.18 -5.03 -6.04
CA ASN A 98 -9.77 -3.99 -5.21
C ASN A 98 -8.77 -3.26 -4.28
N HIS A 99 -7.59 -3.83 -4.03
CA HIS A 99 -6.62 -3.23 -3.10
C HIS A 99 -5.22 -3.01 -3.69
N TYR A 100 -4.69 -3.97 -4.44
CA TYR A 100 -3.32 -3.86 -4.97
C TYR A 100 -3.24 -2.98 -6.21
N LEU A 101 -4.04 -3.28 -7.23
CA LEU A 101 -4.01 -2.54 -8.49
C LEU A 101 -4.44 -1.08 -8.30
N PRO A 102 -5.55 -0.75 -7.60
CA PRO A 102 -5.98 0.64 -7.48
C PRO A 102 -4.96 1.53 -6.77
N TYR A 103 -4.29 1.02 -5.74
CA TYR A 103 -3.24 1.78 -5.05
C TYR A 103 -2.06 2.07 -5.99
N ARG A 104 -1.52 1.02 -6.63
CA ARG A 104 -0.34 1.16 -7.50
C ARG A 104 -0.65 2.00 -8.73
N SER A 105 -1.76 1.73 -9.42
CA SER A 105 -2.16 2.49 -10.60
C SER A 105 -2.37 3.97 -10.28
N LYS A 106 -2.89 4.32 -9.09
CA LYS A 106 -3.04 5.71 -8.69
C LYS A 106 -1.69 6.41 -8.50
N VAL A 107 -0.72 5.75 -7.87
CA VAL A 107 0.65 6.26 -7.69
C VAL A 107 1.36 6.38 -9.03
N GLU A 108 1.33 5.33 -9.84
CA GLU A 108 1.96 5.28 -11.17
C GLU A 108 1.38 6.34 -12.10
N ALA A 109 0.06 6.54 -12.10
CA ALA A 109 -0.59 7.58 -12.89
C ALA A 109 -0.17 8.99 -12.46
N HIS A 110 -0.02 9.24 -11.14
CA HIS A 110 0.46 10.53 -10.65
C HIS A 110 1.90 10.83 -11.06
N ILE A 111 2.77 9.82 -10.99
CA ILE A 111 4.16 9.93 -11.46
C ILE A 111 4.20 10.19 -12.96
N ALA A 112 3.44 9.40 -13.74
CA ALA A 112 3.38 9.54 -15.20
C ALA A 112 2.86 10.93 -15.62
N ASP A 113 1.84 11.46 -14.95
CA ASP A 113 1.32 12.80 -15.20
C ASP A 113 2.37 13.88 -14.93
N ALA A 114 3.07 13.81 -13.80
CA ALA A 114 4.12 14.78 -13.47
C ALA A 114 5.29 14.74 -14.46
N ILE A 115 5.70 13.55 -14.92
CA ILE A 115 6.72 13.36 -15.97
C ILE A 115 6.24 13.89 -17.32
N ALA A 116 4.99 13.62 -17.72
CA ALA A 116 4.42 14.13 -18.97
C ALA A 116 4.37 15.67 -18.98
N HIS A 117 4.18 16.29 -17.81
CA HIS A 117 4.29 17.73 -17.61
C HIS A 117 5.73 18.19 -17.39
N GLY A 118 6.75 17.39 -17.69
CA GLY A 118 8.17 17.75 -17.68
C GLY A 118 8.79 17.97 -16.30
N SER A 119 8.15 17.49 -15.23
CA SER A 119 8.72 17.51 -13.88
C SER A 119 9.66 16.31 -13.69
N ARG A 120 10.68 16.46 -12.86
CA ARG A 120 11.39 15.33 -12.27
C ARG A 120 10.65 14.92 -10.99
N VAL A 121 10.41 13.62 -10.81
CA VAL A 121 9.71 13.03 -9.66
C VAL A 121 10.64 12.03 -8.99
#